data_AF-A0A948VZY3-F1
#
_entry.id   AF-A0A948VZY3-F1
#
_cell.length_a   1.000
_cell.length_b   1.000
_cell.length_c   1.000
_cell.angle_alpha   90.00
_cell.angle_beta   90.00
_cell.angle_gamma   90.00
#
_symmetry.space_group_name_H-M   'P 1'
#
loop_
_entity.id
_entity.type
_entity.pdbx_description
1 polymer ?
#
loop_
_entity_poly.entity_id
_entity_poly.type
_entity_poly.pdbx_seq_one_letter_code
_entity_poly.pdbx_strand_id
1 'polypeptide(L)'
;MQRFKCQTCGKYLTETTGTIFYRKRTPEREILEVLALLAEGNRISSLTRVKGHKEDTILAWLREAAGHTEGMEEALMKDFRIQRGQLDGLWAYVRNKGKKKIPGNA
;
A
#
# COMPACT_ATOMS: atom_id res chain seq x y z
N MET A 1 -17.63 -9.93 8.08
CA MET A 1 -17.30 -10.05 6.64
C MET A 1 -18.57 -10.34 5.86
N GLN A 2 -19.13 -9.33 5.20
CA GLN A 2 -20.36 -9.49 4.41
C GLN A 2 -20.04 -10.07 3.01
N ARG A 3 -20.93 -10.93 2.50
CA ARG A 3 -20.86 -11.51 1.15
C ARG A 3 -22.01 -10.97 0.32
N PHE A 4 -21.71 -10.54 -0.89
CA PHE A 4 -22.65 -10.05 -1.89
C PHE A 4 -22.71 -11.04 -3.06
N LYS A 5 -23.86 -11.15 -3.70
CA LYS A 5 -24.05 -11.94 -4.92
C LYS A 5 -24.36 -11.00 -6.07
N CYS A 6 -23.57 -11.05 -7.14
CA CYS A 6 -23.85 -10.30 -8.35
C CYS A 6 -25.11 -10.85 -9.02
N GLN A 7 -26.09 -9.98 -9.29
CA GLN A 7 -27.35 -10.39 -9.93
C GLN A 7 -27.18 -10.67 -11.43
N THR A 8 -26.18 -10.07 -12.08
CA THR A 8 -25.93 -10.25 -13.52
C THR A 8 -25.14 -11.53 -13.83
N CYS A 9 -24.08 -11.83 -13.08
CA CYS A 9 -23.18 -12.96 -13.37
C CYS A 9 -23.23 -14.09 -12.32
N GLY A 10 -24.01 -13.94 -11.25
CA GLY A 10 -24.18 -14.95 -10.20
C GLY A 10 -22.98 -15.17 -9.28
N LYS A 11 -21.83 -14.53 -9.55
CA LYS A 11 -20.59 -14.66 -8.75
C LYS A 11 -20.74 -14.00 -7.37
N TYR A 12 -20.07 -14.58 -6.37
CA TYR A 12 -19.99 -14.01 -5.04
C TYR A 12 -18.79 -13.08 -4.91
N LEU A 13 -19.02 -11.94 -4.28
CA LEU A 13 -18.02 -10.96 -3.91
C LEU A 13 -18.07 -10.80 -2.38
N THR A 14 -16.94 -10.55 -1.76
CA THR A 14 -16.93 -10.08 -0.36
C THR A 14 -16.86 -8.57 -0.34
N GLU A 15 -17.34 -7.96 0.72
CA GLU A 15 -17.24 -6.51 0.97
C GLU A 15 -15.85 -5.94 0.67
N THR A 16 -14.80 -6.64 1.09
CA THR A 16 -13.41 -6.18 0.90
C THR A 16 -12.83 -6.50 -0.48
N THR A 17 -13.60 -7.06 -1.41
CA THR A 17 -13.09 -7.41 -2.75
C THR A 17 -12.64 -6.13 -3.48
N GLY A 18 -11.40 -6.13 -4.00
CA GLY A 18 -10.84 -4.97 -4.66
C GLY A 18 -10.33 -3.88 -3.70
N THR A 19 -10.11 -4.22 -2.42
CA THR A 19 -9.48 -3.34 -1.42
C THR A 19 -8.23 -3.99 -0.84
N ILE A 20 -7.40 -3.21 -0.14
CA ILE A 20 -6.25 -3.72 0.63
C ILE A 20 -6.63 -4.72 1.74
N PHE A 21 -7.90 -4.79 2.12
CA PHE A 21 -8.41 -5.69 3.15
C PHE A 21 -8.84 -7.06 2.58
N TYR A 22 -8.75 -7.24 1.26
CA TYR A 22 -9.16 -8.49 0.63
C TYR A 22 -8.31 -9.68 1.13
N ARG A 23 -8.99 -10.74 1.59
CA ARG A 23 -8.37 -11.97 2.12
C ARG A 23 -7.36 -11.74 3.25
N LYS A 24 -7.48 -10.64 3.99
CA LYS A 24 -6.66 -10.39 5.19
C LYS A 24 -7.29 -11.07 6.40
N ARG A 25 -6.43 -11.69 7.22
CA ARG A 25 -6.81 -12.24 8.53
C ARG A 25 -6.63 -11.22 9.66
N THR A 26 -5.74 -10.26 9.45
CA THR A 26 -5.49 -9.14 10.35
C THR A 26 -6.67 -8.16 10.29
N PRO A 27 -7.16 -7.64 11.44
CA PRO A 27 -8.20 -6.63 11.48
C PRO A 27 -7.85 -5.39 10.64
N GLU A 28 -8.83 -4.82 9.94
CA GLU A 28 -8.64 -3.66 9.06
C GLU A 28 -8.02 -2.47 9.79
N ARG A 29 -8.49 -2.20 11.02
CA ARG A 29 -7.96 -1.13 11.89
C ARG A 29 -6.46 -1.27 12.13
N GLU A 30 -5.97 -2.49 12.31
CA GLU A 30 -4.57 -2.73 12.61
C GLU A 30 -3.69 -2.54 11.36
N ILE A 31 -4.18 -2.96 10.18
CA ILE A 31 -3.51 -2.69 8.90
C ILE A 31 -3.41 -1.17 8.67
N LEU A 32 -4.53 -0.45 8.87
CA LEU A 32 -4.58 1.01 8.72
C LEU A 32 -3.64 1.72 9.68
N GLU A 33 -3.60 1.30 10.95
CA GLU A 33 -2.71 1.89 11.95
C GLU A 33 -1.23 1.69 11.58
N VAL A 34 -0.85 0.50 11.11
CA VAL A 34 0.52 0.23 10.64
C VAL A 34 0.88 1.13 9.46
N LEU A 35 -0.03 1.28 8.48
CA LEU A 35 0.20 2.14 7.32
C LEU A 35 0.28 3.63 7.72
N ALA A 36 -0.54 4.08 8.65
CA ALA A 36 -0.48 5.46 9.17
C ALA A 36 0.86 5.72 9.88
N LEU A 37 1.31 4.80 10.73
CA LEU A 37 2.61 4.92 11.41
C LEU A 37 3.77 4.94 10.40
N LEU A 38 3.70 4.17 9.32
CA LEU A 38 4.68 4.24 8.24
C LEU A 38 4.68 5.61 7.56
N ALA A 39 3.51 6.19 7.31
CA ALA A 39 3.39 7.53 6.72
C ALA A 39 3.96 8.62 7.65
N GLU A 40 3.89 8.44 8.97
CA GLU A 40 4.55 9.30 9.97
C GLU A 40 6.08 9.12 10.06
N GLY A 41 6.65 8.19 9.30
CA GLY A 41 8.10 7.95 9.25
C GLY A 41 8.62 6.89 10.21
N ASN A 42 7.74 6.09 10.82
CA ASN A 42 8.19 4.98 11.66
C ASN A 42 8.93 3.92 10.83
N ARG A 43 10.04 3.40 11.38
CA ARG A 43 10.80 2.34 10.72
C ARG A 43 10.02 1.03 10.77
N ILE A 44 10.03 0.27 9.67
CA ILE A 44 9.39 -1.05 9.60
C ILE A 44 9.89 -1.96 10.74
N SER A 45 11.20 -1.96 11.02
CA SER A 45 11.77 -2.77 12.12
C SER A 45 11.27 -2.37 13.51
N SER A 46 10.83 -1.13 13.71
CA SER A 46 10.15 -0.73 14.95
C SER A 46 8.73 -1.28 14.99
N LEU A 47 8.01 -1.22 13.86
CA LEU A 47 6.65 -1.73 13.76
C LEU A 47 6.58 -3.25 13.90
N THR A 48 7.56 -4.00 13.39
CA THR A 48 7.62 -5.45 13.59
C THR A 48 7.72 -5.82 15.08
N ARG A 49 8.52 -5.07 15.85
CA ARG A 49 8.67 -5.29 17.30
C ARG A 49 7.42 -4.88 18.09
N VAL A 50 6.79 -3.76 17.73
CA VAL A 50 5.65 -3.20 18.49
C VAL A 50 4.33 -3.89 18.11
N LYS A 51 4.13 -4.23 16.85
CA LYS A 51 2.87 -4.82 16.33
C LYS A 51 2.94 -6.33 16.14
N GLY A 52 4.13 -6.93 16.17
CA GLY A 52 4.30 -8.39 16.06
C GLY A 52 4.14 -8.96 14.65
N HIS A 53 3.91 -8.12 13.64
CA HIS A 53 3.86 -8.57 12.23
C HIS A 53 5.26 -8.76 11.68
N LYS A 54 5.42 -9.74 10.78
CA LYS A 54 6.66 -9.93 10.03
C LYS A 54 6.90 -8.73 9.10
N GLU A 55 8.17 -8.41 8.87
CA GLU A 55 8.59 -7.33 7.95
C GLU A 55 7.96 -7.50 6.57
N ASP A 56 8.00 -8.73 6.02
CA ASP A 56 7.42 -9.03 4.71
C ASP A 56 5.91 -8.78 4.67
N THR A 57 5.19 -9.01 5.77
CA THR A 57 3.74 -8.75 5.87
C THR A 57 3.47 -7.26 5.82
N ILE A 58 4.22 -6.46 6.58
CA ILE A 58 4.09 -5.00 6.60
C ILE A 58 4.43 -4.42 5.22
N LEU A 59 5.50 -4.91 4.59
CA LEU A 59 5.88 -4.52 3.23
C LEU A 59 4.83 -4.93 2.19
N ALA A 60 4.17 -6.08 2.35
CA ALA A 60 3.08 -6.48 1.46
C ALA A 60 1.89 -5.52 1.56
N TRP A 61 1.48 -5.14 2.77
CA TRP A 61 0.43 -4.13 2.96
C TRP A 61 0.79 -2.78 2.35
N LEU A 62 2.04 -2.33 2.54
CA LEU A 62 2.51 -1.08 1.97
C LEU A 62 2.47 -1.10 0.44
N ARG A 63 2.89 -2.20 -0.19
CA ARG A 63 2.86 -2.34 -1.66
C ARG A 63 1.44 -2.39 -2.20
N GLU A 64 0.55 -3.13 -1.54
CA GLU A 64 -0.86 -3.18 -1.92
C GLU A 64 -1.48 -1.78 -1.82
N ALA A 65 -1.29 -1.07 -0.71
CA ALA A 65 -1.75 0.30 -0.53
C ALA A 65 -1.19 1.25 -1.61
N ALA A 66 0.11 1.16 -1.92
CA ALA A 66 0.72 1.96 -2.97
C ALA A 66 0.11 1.69 -4.36
N GLY A 67 -0.25 0.44 -4.66
CA GLY A 67 -0.94 0.10 -5.91
C GLY A 67 -2.35 0.69 -6.02
N HIS A 68 -3.02 0.94 -4.89
CA HIS A 68 -4.30 1.65 -4.89
C HIS A 68 -4.16 3.16 -5.11
N THR A 69 -2.98 3.73 -4.85
CA THR A 69 -2.74 5.17 -5.00
C THR A 69 -2.87 5.63 -6.45
N GLU A 70 -2.46 4.83 -7.43
CA GLU A 70 -2.54 5.20 -8.86
C GLU A 70 -3.98 5.56 -9.29
N GLY A 71 -4.96 4.73 -8.93
CA GLY A 71 -6.37 4.99 -9.25
C GLY A 71 -6.93 6.19 -8.48
N MET A 72 -6.45 6.43 -7.26
CA MET A 72 -6.82 7.62 -6.49
C MET A 72 -6.24 8.89 -7.10
N GLU A 73 -4.97 8.87 -7.49
CA GLU A 73 -4.30 9.98 -8.16
C GLU A 73 -4.98 10.30 -9.50
N GLU A 74 -5.30 9.31 -10.32
CA GLU A 74 -6.01 9.52 -11.58
C GLU A 74 -7.36 10.22 -11.36
N ALA A 75 -8.15 9.75 -10.38
CA ALA A 75 -9.42 10.36 -10.04
C ALA A 75 -9.25 11.79 -9.51
N LEU A 76 -8.34 12.00 -8.56
CA LEU A 76 -8.09 13.30 -7.94
C LEU A 76 -7.55 14.32 -8.93
N MET A 77 -6.59 13.93 -9.78
CA MET A 77 -6.01 14.82 -10.79
C MET A 77 -7.01 15.24 -11.87
N LYS A 78 -7.97 14.37 -12.20
CA LYS A 78 -9.04 14.67 -13.16
C LYS A 78 -10.06 15.66 -12.58
N ASP A 79 -10.49 15.43 -11.35
CA ASP A 79 -11.63 16.15 -10.77
C ASP A 79 -11.21 17.39 -9.97
N PHE A 80 -9.97 17.46 -9.48
CA PHE A 80 -9.50 18.55 -8.64
C PHE A 80 -8.90 19.71 -9.47
N ARG A 81 -9.69 20.77 -9.67
CA ARG A 81 -9.23 21.99 -10.34
C ARG A 81 -8.51 22.92 -9.36
N ILE A 82 -7.19 22.88 -9.39
CA ILE A 82 -6.34 23.76 -8.59
C ILE A 82 -6.41 25.20 -9.15
N GLN A 83 -6.93 26.15 -8.38
CA GLN A 83 -6.99 27.57 -8.79
C GLN A 83 -5.62 28.26 -8.73
N ARG A 84 -4.76 27.86 -7.78
CA ARG A 84 -3.36 28.29 -7.64
C ARG A 84 -2.55 27.11 -7.11
N GLY A 85 -1.63 26.59 -7.91
CA GLY A 85 -0.78 25.47 -7.52
C GLY A 85 0.56 25.96 -6.98
N GLN A 86 0.94 25.47 -5.80
CA GLN A 86 2.31 25.61 -5.30
C GLN A 86 3.06 24.32 -5.62
N LEU A 87 4.18 24.45 -6.34
CA LEU A 87 5.11 23.35 -6.56
C LEU A 87 6.21 23.48 -5.51
N ASP A 88 6.36 22.45 -4.69
CA ASP A 88 7.46 22.34 -3.72
C ASP A 88 8.36 21.16 -4.12
N GLY A 89 9.65 21.29 -3.81
CA GLY A 89 10.68 20.31 -4.18
C GLY A 89 11.11 19.50 -2.97
N LEU A 90 10.76 18.20 -2.95
CA LEU A 90 11.30 17.27 -1.96
C LEU A 90 12.51 16.52 -2.53
N TRP A 91 13.65 16.59 -1.85
CA TRP A 91 14.83 15.80 -2.20
C TRP A 91 15.07 14.72 -1.16
N ALA A 92 15.11 13.46 -1.61
CA ALA A 92 15.38 12.32 -0.76
C ALA A 92 16.40 11.39 -1.44
N TYR A 93 17.31 10.84 -0.64
CA TYR A 93 18.22 9.82 -1.13
C TYR A 93 17.47 8.49 -1.35
N VAL A 94 17.32 8.09 -2.60
CA VAL A 94 16.79 6.78 -2.96
C VAL A 94 17.95 5.84 -3.27
N ARG A 95 18.19 4.85 -2.40
CA ARG A 95 19.29 3.89 -2.57
C ARG A 95 19.06 3.04 -3.82
N ASN A 96 19.83 3.29 -4.88
CA ASN A 96 19.88 2.41 -6.04
C ASN A 96 20.84 1.24 -5.76
N LYS A 97 20.29 0.07 -5.42
CA LYS A 97 21.06 -1.18 -5.43
C LYS A 97 21.25 -1.57 -6.89
N GLY A 98 22.33 -1.10 -7.52
CA GLY A 98 22.68 -1.46 -8.90
C GLY A 98 22.62 -2.98 -9.12
N LYS A 99 22.46 -3.41 -10.38
CA LYS A 99 22.35 -4.84 -10.72
C LYS A 99 23.53 -5.61 -10.11
N LYS A 100 23.26 -6.65 -9.32
CA LYS A 100 24.31 -7.56 -8.85
C LYS A 100 24.97 -8.16 -10.10
N LYS A 101 26.25 -7.87 -10.32
CA LYS A 101 27.05 -8.61 -11.30
C LYS A 101 27.06 -10.06 -10.83
N ILE A 102 26.61 -10.97 -11.69
CA ILE A 102 26.77 -12.42 -11.46
C ILE A 102 28.29 -12.64 -11.31
N PRO A 103 28.79 -13.29 -10.24
CA PRO A 103 30.20 -13.63 -10.19
C PRO A 103 30.48 -14.57 -11.36
N GLY A 104 31.28 -14.12 -12.31
CA GLY A 104 31.81 -15.01 -13.35
C GLY A 104 32.74 -16.02 -12.67
N ASN A 105 32.51 -17.29 -12.93
CA ASN A 105 33.44 -18.35 -12.57
C ASN A 105 34.77 -18.07 -13.29
N ALA A 106 35.83 -17.90 -12.51
CA ALA A 106 37.21 -18.00 -12.98
C ALA A 106 37.60 -19.47 -13.16
#